data_AF-A0A748Y0H9-F1
#
_entry.id   AF-A0A748Y0H9-F1
#
_cell.length_a   1.000
_cell.length_b   1.000
_cell.length_c   1.000
_cell.angle_alpha   90.00
_cell.angle_beta   90.00
_cell.angle_gamma   90.00
#
_symmetry.space_group_name_H-M   'P 1'
#
loop_
_entity.id
_entity.type
_entity.pdbx_description
1 polymer ?
#
loop_
_entity_poly.entity_id
_entity_poly.type
_entity_poly.pdbx_seq_one_letter_code
_entity_poly.pdbx_strand_id
1 'polypeptide(L)'
;TDMNPEDDRPGDFPYSQYPVHMLPLNHLIDNLLVRGALGVGFGMDGKGLYVSNITVEDCAGAGAYILAHETVFTNIAIIDTNTKDFPANQIYISGACRVNGLRLVGIRSTSGQGLTIDAPNSTVSGITGMVDPSRINVANLAEEGLGNIRANSFGYDSAAIKLRIHKLSKTLDSASVYSHINGGPGSGSAWTEVTAISGSLPDAVSMKINRGDYRAVEIPVAVSALPDAAVRDNGSISLYLEGDSLKALVKRADGSYTRLTLA
;
A
#
# COMPACT_ATOMS: atom_id res chain seq x y z
N THR A 1 -19.30 -12.58 -8.54
CA THR A 1 -20.18 -13.12 -9.60
C THR A 1 -21.60 -13.15 -9.06
N ASP A 2 -22.59 -12.82 -9.87
CA ASP A 2 -23.97 -12.57 -9.39
C ASP A 2 -24.84 -13.83 -9.15
N MET A 3 -24.36 -15.01 -9.52
CA MET A 3 -25.03 -16.33 -9.38
C MET A 3 -26.13 -16.60 -10.40
N ASN A 4 -25.99 -17.75 -11.08
CA ASN A 4 -26.96 -18.32 -12.02
C ASN A 4 -27.40 -17.35 -13.14
N PRO A 5 -26.45 -16.78 -13.92
CA PRO A 5 -26.83 -15.95 -15.07
C PRO A 5 -27.60 -16.80 -16.09
N GLU A 6 -28.52 -16.17 -16.82
CA GLU A 6 -29.22 -16.80 -17.94
C GLU A 6 -28.22 -17.31 -18.99
N ASP A 7 -28.61 -18.36 -19.73
CA ASP A 7 -27.78 -18.95 -20.79
C ASP A 7 -27.72 -18.08 -22.06
N ASP A 8 -28.64 -17.12 -22.22
CA ASP A 8 -28.67 -16.14 -23.31
C ASP A 8 -29.27 -14.77 -22.90
N ARG A 9 -29.37 -13.84 -23.86
CA ARG A 9 -30.04 -12.54 -23.70
C ARG A 9 -31.02 -12.25 -24.85
N PRO A 10 -32.22 -12.84 -24.85
CA PRO A 10 -33.18 -12.65 -25.93
C PRO A 10 -33.62 -11.19 -26.03
N GLY A 11 -33.42 -10.57 -27.20
CA GLY A 11 -33.76 -9.17 -27.43
C GLY A 11 -32.68 -8.16 -27.05
N ASP A 12 -31.51 -8.62 -26.60
CA ASP A 12 -30.33 -7.81 -26.29
C ASP A 12 -29.09 -8.37 -27.02
N PHE A 13 -27.92 -7.80 -26.77
CA PHE A 13 -26.68 -8.29 -27.35
C PHE A 13 -26.32 -9.69 -26.81
N PRO A 14 -25.92 -10.62 -27.70
CA PRO A 14 -25.58 -11.97 -27.31
C PRO A 14 -24.27 -12.02 -26.52
N TYR A 15 -24.08 -13.07 -25.71
CA TYR A 15 -22.84 -13.28 -24.94
C TYR A 15 -21.57 -13.39 -25.80
N SER A 16 -21.71 -13.86 -27.03
CA SER A 16 -20.59 -13.91 -28.00
C SER A 16 -20.07 -12.54 -28.38
N GLN A 17 -20.90 -11.50 -28.29
CA GLN A 17 -20.52 -10.12 -28.56
C GLN A 17 -20.08 -9.41 -27.28
N TYR A 18 -20.86 -9.54 -26.21
CA TYR A 18 -20.53 -8.95 -24.90
C TYR A 18 -20.73 -10.02 -23.82
N PRO A 19 -19.64 -10.52 -23.18
CA PRO A 19 -19.75 -11.45 -22.07
C PRO A 19 -20.63 -10.93 -20.93
N VAL A 20 -21.00 -11.82 -20.00
CA VAL A 20 -21.73 -11.45 -18.77
C VAL A 20 -21.01 -10.28 -18.09
N HIS A 21 -21.77 -9.28 -17.62
CA HIS A 21 -21.26 -8.06 -16.98
C HIS A 21 -20.42 -7.12 -17.85
N MET A 22 -20.38 -7.32 -19.17
CA MET A 22 -19.57 -6.50 -20.10
C MET A 22 -20.38 -5.77 -21.17
N LEU A 23 -21.68 -5.54 -20.93
CA LEU A 23 -22.50 -4.74 -21.84
C LEU A 23 -22.03 -3.28 -21.89
N PRO A 24 -22.14 -2.62 -23.05
CA PRO A 24 -21.83 -1.19 -23.21
C PRO A 24 -23.03 -0.33 -22.76
N LEU A 25 -23.33 -0.33 -21.47
CA LEU A 25 -24.56 0.27 -20.92
C LEU A 25 -24.65 1.79 -21.10
N ASN A 26 -23.51 2.49 -21.18
CA ASN A 26 -23.40 3.92 -21.46
C ASN A 26 -24.24 4.86 -20.59
N HIS A 27 -24.56 4.45 -19.36
CA HIS A 27 -25.21 5.34 -18.41
C HIS A 27 -24.30 6.52 -18.03
N LEU A 28 -24.89 7.70 -17.89
CA LEU A 28 -24.25 8.85 -17.26
C LEU A 28 -24.48 8.77 -15.74
N ILE A 29 -23.44 8.42 -14.98
CA ILE A 29 -23.53 8.17 -13.53
C ILE A 29 -22.65 9.19 -12.80
N ASP A 30 -23.28 10.17 -12.17
CA ASP A 30 -22.60 11.25 -11.46
C ASP A 30 -23.41 11.71 -10.23
N ASN A 31 -22.70 12.19 -9.20
CA ASN A 31 -23.25 12.90 -8.04
C ASN A 31 -24.35 12.14 -7.29
N LEU A 32 -24.05 10.90 -6.90
CA LEU A 32 -24.97 10.04 -6.14
C LEU A 32 -24.56 9.95 -4.67
N LEU A 33 -25.56 9.94 -3.78
CA LEU A 33 -25.39 9.72 -2.36
C LEU A 33 -26.23 8.52 -1.91
N VAL A 34 -25.62 7.60 -1.17
CA VAL A 34 -26.30 6.47 -0.53
C VAL A 34 -25.88 6.40 0.94
N ARG A 35 -26.84 6.19 1.84
CA ARG A 35 -26.55 6.01 3.28
C ARG A 35 -27.48 4.98 3.91
N GLY A 36 -26.96 4.16 4.83
CA GLY A 36 -27.79 3.29 5.67
C GLY A 36 -28.30 2.02 4.99
N ALA A 37 -27.69 1.59 3.87
CA ALA A 37 -28.15 0.40 3.17
C ALA A 37 -27.89 -0.87 4.00
N LEU A 38 -28.87 -1.78 4.05
CA LEU A 38 -28.68 -3.09 4.69
C LEU A 38 -27.84 -4.03 3.80
N GLY A 39 -28.00 -3.93 2.48
CA GLY A 39 -27.23 -4.67 1.47
C GLY A 39 -26.06 -3.85 0.94
N VAL A 40 -25.95 -3.77 -0.38
CA VAL A 40 -24.93 -2.97 -1.07
C VAL A 40 -25.42 -1.53 -1.25
N GLY A 41 -24.55 -0.54 -1.05
CA GLY A 41 -24.89 0.86 -1.30
C GLY A 41 -24.95 1.20 -2.80
N PHE A 42 -23.89 0.91 -3.53
CA PHE A 42 -23.77 1.15 -4.98
C PHE A 42 -23.38 -0.14 -5.71
N GLY A 43 -24.23 -0.64 -6.59
CA GLY A 43 -24.00 -1.85 -7.39
C GLY A 43 -24.08 -1.55 -8.88
N MET A 44 -23.14 -2.06 -9.66
CA MET A 44 -23.18 -1.94 -11.12
C MET A 44 -22.32 -3.00 -11.82
N ASP A 45 -22.57 -3.20 -13.10
CA ASP A 45 -21.72 -3.92 -14.04
C ASP A 45 -21.52 -3.12 -15.34
N GLY A 46 -20.89 -3.73 -16.34
CA GLY A 46 -20.72 -3.15 -17.67
C GLY A 46 -19.26 -2.90 -18.05
N LYS A 47 -19.06 -2.51 -19.32
CA LYS A 47 -17.74 -2.26 -19.89
C LYS A 47 -17.62 -0.85 -20.45
N GLY A 48 -16.47 -0.20 -20.24
CA GLY A 48 -16.15 1.09 -20.87
C GLY A 48 -16.88 2.29 -20.28
N LEU A 49 -17.30 2.23 -19.02
CA LEU A 49 -18.10 3.26 -18.37
C LEU A 49 -17.21 4.36 -17.74
N TYR A 50 -17.85 5.48 -17.42
CA TYR A 50 -17.28 6.55 -16.59
C TYR A 50 -18.25 6.84 -15.46
N VAL A 51 -17.73 6.85 -14.24
CA VAL A 51 -18.51 7.07 -13.02
C VAL A 51 -17.79 8.10 -12.15
N SER A 52 -18.51 9.12 -11.70
CA SER A 52 -17.92 10.20 -10.91
C SER A 52 -18.74 10.59 -9.69
N ASN A 53 -18.06 11.14 -8.68
CA ASN A 53 -18.67 11.82 -7.54
C ASN A 53 -19.70 10.96 -6.80
N ILE A 54 -19.33 9.73 -6.45
CA ILE A 54 -20.18 8.80 -5.71
C ILE A 54 -19.80 8.84 -4.24
N THR A 55 -20.78 9.05 -3.36
CA THR A 55 -20.61 9.00 -1.91
C THR A 55 -21.51 7.92 -1.31
N VAL A 56 -20.91 6.96 -0.62
CA VAL A 56 -21.62 5.88 0.08
C VAL A 56 -21.16 5.82 1.52
N GLU A 57 -22.11 5.86 2.45
CA GLU A 57 -21.84 5.96 3.88
C GLU A 57 -22.66 4.97 4.72
N ASP A 58 -22.11 4.50 5.83
CA ASP A 58 -22.83 3.74 6.87
C ASP A 58 -23.70 2.58 6.33
N CYS A 59 -23.11 1.74 5.48
CA CYS A 59 -23.81 0.57 4.93
C CYS A 59 -23.44 -0.69 5.73
N ALA A 60 -24.43 -1.56 5.96
CA ALA A 60 -24.22 -2.84 6.64
C ALA A 60 -23.49 -3.84 5.74
N GLY A 61 -23.83 -3.91 4.45
CA GLY A 61 -23.06 -4.60 3.43
C GLY A 61 -22.07 -3.67 2.72
N ALA A 62 -21.53 -4.11 1.58
CA ALA A 62 -20.50 -3.38 0.84
C ALA A 62 -20.99 -1.97 0.47
N GLY A 63 -20.11 -0.98 0.55
CA GLY A 63 -20.39 0.33 -0.01
C GLY A 63 -20.51 0.28 -1.52
N ALA A 64 -19.62 -0.45 -2.18
CA ALA A 64 -19.69 -0.66 -3.62
C ALA A 64 -19.41 -2.12 -4.04
N TYR A 65 -20.23 -2.64 -4.95
CA TYR A 65 -20.03 -3.95 -5.57
C TYR A 65 -20.07 -3.80 -7.09
N ILE A 66 -18.88 -3.83 -7.70
CA ILE A 66 -18.67 -3.41 -9.08
C ILE A 66 -18.17 -4.60 -9.92
N LEU A 67 -19.03 -5.08 -10.81
CA LEU A 67 -18.71 -6.13 -11.79
C LEU A 67 -18.25 -5.55 -13.14
N ALA A 68 -17.71 -4.33 -13.14
CA ALA A 68 -17.33 -3.60 -14.34
C ALA A 68 -15.91 -3.91 -14.84
N HIS A 69 -15.68 -3.65 -16.12
CA HIS A 69 -14.41 -3.81 -16.84
C HIS A 69 -14.06 -2.56 -17.66
N GLU A 70 -12.77 -2.25 -17.81
CA GLU A 70 -12.29 -1.10 -18.60
C GLU A 70 -13.02 0.22 -18.26
N THR A 71 -13.38 0.38 -16.98
CA THR A 71 -14.22 1.47 -16.48
C THR A 71 -13.39 2.42 -15.62
N VAL A 72 -13.73 3.71 -15.66
CA VAL A 72 -13.04 4.75 -14.90
C VAL A 72 -13.95 5.26 -13.77
N PHE A 73 -13.43 5.23 -12.55
CA PHE A 73 -14.07 5.76 -11.35
C PHE A 73 -13.30 6.98 -10.85
N THR A 74 -13.97 8.11 -10.68
CA THR A 74 -13.32 9.37 -10.27
C THR A 74 -14.01 9.97 -9.05
N ASN A 75 -13.25 10.35 -8.02
CA ASN A 75 -13.75 10.96 -6.80
C ASN A 75 -14.85 10.12 -6.12
N ILE A 76 -14.48 8.94 -5.66
CA ILE A 76 -15.37 8.01 -4.96
C ILE A 76 -15.10 8.07 -3.46
N ALA A 77 -16.16 8.08 -2.65
CA ALA A 77 -16.09 8.00 -1.20
C ALA A 77 -16.90 6.80 -0.70
N ILE A 78 -16.23 5.85 -0.06
CA ILE A 78 -16.83 4.66 0.57
C ILE A 78 -16.45 4.68 2.05
N ILE A 79 -17.36 5.18 2.88
CA ILE A 79 -17.08 5.53 4.28
C ILE A 79 -17.91 4.64 5.21
N ASP A 80 -17.23 3.94 6.12
CA ASP A 80 -17.88 3.13 7.15
C ASP A 80 -18.93 2.15 6.59
N THR A 81 -18.52 1.33 5.62
CA THR A 81 -19.39 0.31 5.01
C THR A 81 -18.92 -1.10 5.36
N ASN A 82 -19.68 -2.11 4.92
CA ASN A 82 -19.54 -3.50 5.35
C ASN A 82 -19.56 -3.68 6.87
N THR A 83 -20.40 -2.91 7.55
CA THR A 83 -20.31 -2.81 9.01
C THR A 83 -20.92 -3.98 9.77
N LYS A 84 -21.55 -4.93 9.06
CA LYS A 84 -22.03 -6.20 9.60
C LYS A 84 -21.29 -7.41 9.04
N ASP A 85 -20.17 -7.19 8.35
CA ASP A 85 -19.34 -8.25 7.75
C ASP A 85 -20.15 -9.20 6.84
N PHE A 86 -21.08 -8.66 6.05
CA PHE A 86 -21.92 -9.48 5.15
C PHE A 86 -21.13 -9.95 3.91
N PRO A 87 -20.50 -9.05 3.13
CA PRO A 87 -19.50 -9.42 2.12
C PRO A 87 -18.06 -9.46 2.67
N ALA A 88 -17.14 -9.94 1.82
CA ALA A 88 -15.72 -10.01 2.12
C ALA A 88 -15.03 -8.63 2.18
N ASN A 89 -15.66 -7.56 1.68
CA ASN A 89 -15.00 -6.26 1.53
C ASN A 89 -15.95 -5.05 1.52
N GLN A 90 -15.41 -3.83 1.72
CA GLN A 90 -16.17 -2.58 1.61
C GLN A 90 -16.41 -2.15 0.15
N ILE A 91 -15.39 -2.30 -0.70
CA ILE A 91 -15.49 -2.08 -2.14
C ILE A 91 -14.85 -3.23 -2.92
N TYR A 92 -15.61 -3.80 -3.86
CA TYR A 92 -15.16 -4.84 -4.77
C TYR A 92 -15.18 -4.32 -6.21
N ILE A 93 -14.09 -4.54 -6.97
CA ILE A 93 -14.05 -4.28 -8.41
C ILE A 93 -13.44 -5.50 -9.10
N SER A 94 -14.24 -6.23 -9.87
CA SER A 94 -13.79 -7.48 -10.51
C SER A 94 -12.79 -7.26 -11.64
N GLY A 95 -13.10 -6.38 -12.58
CA GLY A 95 -12.37 -6.21 -13.83
C GLY A 95 -11.18 -5.27 -13.77
N ALA A 96 -10.51 -5.14 -14.90
CA ALA A 96 -9.41 -4.20 -15.09
C ALA A 96 -9.93 -2.78 -15.25
N CYS A 97 -9.99 -2.04 -14.15
CA CYS A 97 -10.54 -0.68 -14.09
C CYS A 97 -9.48 0.33 -13.60
N ARG A 98 -9.85 1.61 -13.63
CA ARG A 98 -9.06 2.73 -13.09
C ARG A 98 -9.86 3.43 -12.00
N VAL A 99 -9.23 3.68 -10.86
CA VAL A 99 -9.82 4.47 -9.77
C VAL A 99 -8.92 5.67 -9.48
N ASN A 100 -9.45 6.87 -9.58
CA ASN A 100 -8.74 8.13 -9.35
C ASN A 100 -9.45 8.92 -8.23
N GLY A 101 -8.85 8.91 -7.04
CA GLY A 101 -9.44 9.51 -5.84
C GLY A 101 -10.44 8.56 -5.18
N LEU A 102 -10.03 7.98 -4.05
CA LEU A 102 -10.84 7.05 -3.27
C LEU A 102 -10.73 7.36 -1.78
N ARG A 103 -11.83 7.78 -1.16
CA ARG A 103 -11.88 8.00 0.30
C ARG A 103 -12.40 6.74 0.97
N LEU A 104 -11.64 6.23 1.93
CA LEU A 104 -11.96 5.01 2.69
C LEU A 104 -11.90 5.30 4.18
N VAL A 105 -12.72 4.59 4.96
CA VAL A 105 -12.78 4.65 6.43
C VAL A 105 -13.27 6.01 6.97
N GLY A 106 -14.29 5.96 7.82
CA GLY A 106 -14.74 7.10 8.62
C GLY A 106 -14.25 6.94 10.05
N ILE A 107 -15.16 6.58 10.96
CA ILE A 107 -14.89 6.45 12.40
C ILE A 107 -15.00 4.99 12.89
N ARG A 108 -15.45 4.06 12.04
CA ARG A 108 -15.66 2.67 12.44
C ARG A 108 -14.34 1.91 12.41
N SER A 109 -14.10 1.12 13.45
CA SER A 109 -13.11 0.04 13.39
C SER A 109 -13.67 -1.13 12.59
N THR A 110 -12.77 -1.90 11.96
CA THR A 110 -13.11 -3.19 11.35
C THR A 110 -12.50 -4.28 12.23
N SER A 111 -13.35 -5.06 12.91
CA SER A 111 -12.89 -6.18 13.75
C SER A 111 -12.68 -7.48 12.96
N GLY A 112 -13.32 -7.59 11.79
CA GLY A 112 -13.23 -8.74 10.91
C GLY A 112 -11.95 -8.78 10.06
N GLN A 113 -11.78 -9.90 9.34
CA GLN A 113 -10.67 -10.08 8.39
C GLN A 113 -11.00 -9.59 6.97
N GLY A 114 -12.18 -8.98 6.77
CA GLY A 114 -12.59 -8.45 5.48
C GLY A 114 -11.62 -7.39 4.94
N LEU A 115 -11.43 -7.36 3.62
CA LEU A 115 -10.63 -6.34 2.96
C LEU A 115 -11.40 -5.00 2.95
N THR A 116 -10.70 -3.88 2.92
CA THR A 116 -11.37 -2.60 2.66
C THR A 116 -11.64 -2.50 1.17
N ILE A 117 -10.61 -2.72 0.35
CA ILE A 117 -10.71 -2.77 -1.11
C ILE A 117 -10.14 -4.07 -1.65
N ASP A 118 -10.94 -4.74 -2.48
CA ASP A 118 -10.50 -5.84 -3.33
C ASP A 118 -10.80 -5.51 -4.79
N ALA A 119 -9.77 -5.02 -5.48
CA ALA A 119 -9.80 -4.61 -6.88
C ALA A 119 -8.58 -5.17 -7.63
N PRO A 120 -8.43 -6.51 -7.69
CA PRO A 120 -7.15 -7.18 -7.98
C PRO A 120 -6.60 -6.91 -9.38
N ASN A 121 -7.45 -6.47 -10.31
CA ASN A 121 -7.09 -6.14 -11.69
C ASN A 121 -7.02 -4.63 -11.95
N SER A 122 -7.34 -3.79 -10.96
CA SER A 122 -7.47 -2.35 -11.11
C SER A 122 -6.22 -1.58 -10.69
N THR A 123 -5.97 -0.47 -11.37
CA THR A 123 -4.97 0.53 -10.94
C THR A 123 -5.68 1.65 -10.18
N VAL A 124 -5.17 1.96 -8.99
CA VAL A 124 -5.75 2.95 -8.07
C VAL A 124 -4.72 4.05 -7.75
N SER A 125 -5.20 5.28 -7.57
CA SER A 125 -4.42 6.43 -7.07
C SER A 125 -5.31 7.31 -6.19
N GLY A 126 -4.69 8.03 -5.25
CA GLY A 126 -5.36 9.02 -4.42
C GLY A 126 -6.23 8.40 -3.33
N ILE A 127 -5.76 7.32 -2.70
CA ILE A 127 -6.43 6.78 -1.50
C ILE A 127 -6.23 7.76 -0.34
N THR A 128 -7.31 8.07 0.38
CA THR A 128 -7.26 8.88 1.61
C THR A 128 -8.07 8.25 2.73
N GLY A 129 -7.69 8.53 3.97
CA GLY A 129 -8.34 8.04 5.19
C GLY A 129 -7.47 7.04 5.98
N MET A 130 -7.94 6.67 7.17
CA MET A 130 -7.21 5.80 8.11
C MET A 130 -7.38 4.32 7.76
N VAL A 131 -7.10 3.96 6.51
CA VAL A 131 -7.21 2.58 6.03
C VAL A 131 -6.10 1.71 6.60
N ASP A 132 -6.43 0.49 7.03
CA ASP A 132 -5.43 -0.52 7.35
C ASP A 132 -4.78 -0.98 6.02
N PRO A 133 -3.48 -0.72 5.79
CA PRO A 133 -2.82 -1.08 4.54
C PRO A 133 -2.82 -2.58 4.26
N SER A 134 -2.94 -3.44 5.28
CA SER A 134 -3.06 -4.90 5.08
C SER A 134 -4.37 -5.32 4.40
N ARG A 135 -5.36 -4.41 4.37
CA ARG A 135 -6.71 -4.61 3.81
C ARG A 135 -6.88 -4.02 2.41
N ILE A 136 -5.77 -3.67 1.76
CA ILE A 136 -5.75 -3.17 0.38
C ILE A 136 -5.25 -4.28 -0.56
N ASN A 137 -6.08 -4.64 -1.53
CA ASN A 137 -5.70 -5.52 -2.63
C ASN A 137 -6.05 -4.88 -3.98
N VAL A 138 -5.02 -4.50 -4.75
CA VAL A 138 -5.15 -3.85 -6.05
C VAL A 138 -4.04 -4.34 -6.99
N ALA A 139 -4.21 -4.19 -8.31
CA ALA A 139 -3.14 -4.54 -9.26
C ALA A 139 -1.95 -3.59 -9.15
N ASN A 140 -2.22 -2.29 -9.00
CA ASN A 140 -1.22 -1.26 -8.81
C ASN A 140 -1.78 -0.10 -7.96
N LEU A 141 -0.94 0.47 -7.10
CA LEU A 141 -1.22 1.67 -6.31
C LEU A 141 -0.05 2.63 -6.45
N ALA A 142 -0.29 3.82 -6.99
CA ALA A 142 0.78 4.77 -7.28
C ALA A 142 0.32 6.23 -7.14
N GLU A 143 1.25 7.09 -6.70
CA GLU A 143 1.06 8.53 -6.55
C GLU A 143 2.15 9.27 -7.35
N GLU A 144 2.03 9.25 -8.67
CA GLU A 144 3.07 9.72 -9.61
C GLU A 144 3.26 11.25 -9.64
N GLY A 145 2.25 12.01 -9.20
CA GLY A 145 2.18 13.47 -9.35
C GLY A 145 2.44 14.27 -8.08
N LEU A 146 3.07 13.68 -7.05
CA LEU A 146 3.36 14.39 -5.81
C LEU A 146 4.46 15.44 -6.00
N GLY A 147 4.32 16.59 -5.31
CA GLY A 147 5.38 17.59 -5.20
C GLY A 147 6.36 17.29 -4.07
N ASN A 148 6.98 18.32 -3.49
CA ASN A 148 7.78 18.16 -2.27
C ASN A 148 6.90 17.69 -1.10
N ILE A 149 7.34 16.67 -0.37
CA ILE A 149 6.56 16.03 0.70
C ILE A 149 7.13 16.38 2.08
N ARG A 150 6.23 16.61 3.04
CA ARG A 150 6.53 16.65 4.48
C ARG A 150 5.59 15.70 5.21
N ALA A 151 6.14 14.74 5.96
CA ALA A 151 5.38 13.90 6.88
C ALA A 151 5.28 14.60 8.24
N ASN A 152 4.07 15.01 8.64
CA ASN A 152 3.82 15.66 9.94
C ASN A 152 3.24 14.62 10.90
N SER A 153 3.91 14.41 12.04
CA SER A 153 3.48 13.47 13.07
C SER A 153 2.98 14.23 14.28
N PHE A 154 1.82 13.83 14.80
CA PHE A 154 1.19 14.42 15.98
C PHE A 154 0.89 13.32 17.00
N GLY A 155 1.24 13.55 18.27
CA GLY A 155 1.02 12.58 19.35
C GLY A 155 2.08 11.47 19.46
N TYR A 156 3.22 11.61 18.77
CA TYR A 156 4.34 10.66 18.82
C TYR A 156 5.67 11.39 18.94
N ASP A 157 6.67 10.73 19.54
CA ASP A 157 8.06 11.23 19.61
C ASP A 157 8.86 10.96 18.32
N SER A 158 8.18 10.51 17.26
CA SER A 158 8.78 10.26 15.96
C SER A 158 7.84 10.57 14.80
N ALA A 159 8.43 10.81 13.63
CA ALA A 159 7.76 10.85 12.34
C ALA A 159 8.33 9.75 11.45
N ALA A 160 7.51 9.20 10.55
CA ALA A 160 7.87 8.04 9.73
C ALA A 160 7.40 8.18 8.28
N ILE A 161 8.22 7.70 7.35
CA ILE A 161 7.82 7.33 5.99
C ILE A 161 8.15 5.85 5.85
N LYS A 162 7.13 5.00 5.67
CA LYS A 162 7.28 3.55 5.64
C LYS A 162 7.06 2.99 4.25
N LEU A 163 7.75 1.90 3.93
CA LEU A 163 7.65 1.17 2.68
C LEU A 163 7.15 -0.24 2.95
N ARG A 164 6.09 -0.64 2.25
CA ARG A 164 5.54 -1.99 2.32
C ARG A 164 5.45 -2.62 0.94
N ILE A 165 6.14 -3.74 0.76
CA ILE A 165 6.06 -4.55 -0.46
C ILE A 165 5.00 -5.63 -0.24
N HIS A 166 3.78 -5.44 -0.75
CA HIS A 166 2.65 -6.36 -0.53
C HIS A 166 2.92 -7.80 -1.00
N LYS A 167 3.82 -8.00 -1.97
CA LYS A 167 4.26 -9.32 -2.42
C LYS A 167 5.14 -10.04 -1.39
N LEU A 168 5.90 -9.29 -0.58
CA LEU A 168 6.72 -9.82 0.52
C LEU A 168 5.85 -10.05 1.76
N SER A 169 5.14 -9.03 2.21
CA SER A 169 4.19 -9.10 3.32
C SER A 169 3.14 -8.02 3.19
N LYS A 170 1.87 -8.39 3.41
CA LYS A 170 0.76 -7.43 3.50
C LYS A 170 0.67 -6.77 4.88
N THR A 171 1.30 -7.35 5.91
CA THR A 171 1.10 -6.95 7.31
C THR A 171 2.33 -6.31 7.94
N LEU A 172 3.51 -6.44 7.33
CA LEU A 172 4.77 -5.94 7.87
C LEU A 172 5.40 -4.95 6.90
N ASP A 173 5.84 -3.80 7.44
CA ASP A 173 6.63 -2.84 6.68
C ASP A 173 8.03 -3.41 6.42
N SER A 174 8.52 -3.25 5.20
CA SER A 174 9.79 -3.80 4.74
C SER A 174 10.98 -2.89 4.98
N ALA A 175 10.75 -1.58 5.04
CA ALA A 175 11.75 -0.56 5.29
C ALA A 175 11.06 0.72 5.76
N SER A 176 11.79 1.56 6.49
CA SER A 176 11.28 2.83 6.99
C SER A 176 12.39 3.89 7.01
N VAL A 177 11.97 5.15 6.91
CA VAL A 177 12.77 6.31 7.27
C VAL A 177 12.08 7.00 8.44
N TYR A 178 12.79 7.12 9.56
CA TYR A 178 12.27 7.77 10.76
C TYR A 178 13.05 9.03 11.12
N SER A 179 12.38 9.93 11.82
CA SER A 179 13.00 10.97 12.64
C SER A 179 12.48 10.83 14.05
N HIS A 180 13.37 10.74 15.04
CA HIS A 180 13.05 10.56 16.46
C HIS A 180 13.61 11.71 17.28
N ILE A 181 12.91 12.12 18.34
CA ILE A 181 13.39 13.12 19.29
C ILE A 181 14.64 12.57 20.03
N ASN A 182 15.67 13.41 20.21
CA ASN A 182 16.72 13.17 21.20
C ASN A 182 16.31 13.84 22.53
N GLY A 183 16.24 13.07 23.61
CA GLY A 183 15.81 13.56 24.93
C GLY A 183 14.29 13.71 25.01
N GLY A 184 13.77 14.95 24.96
CA GLY A 184 12.35 15.24 25.07
C GLY A 184 11.93 16.50 24.32
N PRO A 185 10.64 16.88 24.38
CA PRO A 185 10.13 18.05 23.67
C PRO A 185 10.93 19.33 23.97
N GLY A 186 11.27 20.08 22.91
CA GLY A 186 12.04 21.32 23.03
C GLY A 186 13.56 21.16 23.07
N SER A 187 14.10 19.94 22.95
CA SER A 187 15.56 19.70 22.94
C SER A 187 16.29 20.34 21.76
N GLY A 188 15.59 20.63 20.66
CA GLY A 188 16.20 21.11 19.42
C GLY A 188 17.08 20.05 18.73
N SER A 189 17.00 18.78 19.16
CA SER A 189 17.78 17.68 18.60
C SER A 189 16.90 16.48 18.27
N ALA A 190 17.22 15.86 17.14
CA ALA A 190 16.59 14.64 16.65
C ALA A 190 17.65 13.76 15.98
N TRP A 191 17.28 12.51 15.73
CA TRP A 191 18.10 11.57 14.99
C TRP A 191 17.28 10.89 13.90
N THR A 192 17.96 10.55 12.80
CA THR A 192 17.35 9.92 11.63
C THR A 192 17.72 8.46 11.59
N GLU A 193 16.76 7.62 11.22
CA GLU A 193 16.96 6.17 11.04
C GLU A 193 16.55 5.75 9.64
N VAL A 194 17.35 4.88 9.02
CA VAL A 194 16.97 4.14 7.80
C VAL A 194 17.02 2.66 8.13
N THR A 195 15.90 1.98 7.94
CA THR A 195 15.71 0.60 8.41
C THR A 195 15.42 -0.40 7.28
N ALA A 196 15.63 -1.68 7.58
CA ALA A 196 15.21 -2.80 6.75
C ALA A 196 14.71 -3.97 7.61
N ILE A 197 13.72 -4.71 7.08
CA ILE A 197 13.20 -5.94 7.68
C ILE A 197 14.20 -7.10 7.57
N SER A 198 14.28 -7.94 8.60
CA SER A 198 15.03 -9.20 8.56
C SER A 198 14.34 -10.24 9.46
N GLY A 199 14.25 -11.49 9.00
CA GLY A 199 13.62 -12.57 9.79
C GLY A 199 12.17 -12.30 10.20
N SER A 200 11.40 -11.57 9.38
CA SER A 200 10.05 -11.10 9.69
C SER A 200 9.96 -10.15 10.89
N LEU A 201 11.07 -9.52 11.28
CA LEU A 201 11.12 -8.47 12.29
C LEU A 201 11.33 -7.12 11.58
N PRO A 202 10.30 -6.25 11.53
CA PRO A 202 10.44 -4.89 11.02
C PRO A 202 11.53 -4.13 11.77
N ASP A 203 12.21 -3.24 11.06
CA ASP A 203 13.24 -2.36 11.60
C ASP A 203 14.46 -3.09 12.25
N ALA A 204 14.66 -4.38 11.95
CA ALA A 204 15.69 -5.22 12.56
C ALA A 204 17.14 -4.80 12.23
N VAL A 205 17.38 -4.22 11.06
CA VAL A 205 18.68 -3.68 10.65
C VAL A 205 18.52 -2.19 10.38
N SER A 206 19.37 -1.36 10.99
CA SER A 206 19.25 0.08 10.80
C SER A 206 20.56 0.86 10.88
N MET A 207 20.64 1.89 10.03
CA MET A 207 21.64 2.95 10.07
C MET A 207 21.05 4.17 10.77
N LYS A 208 21.82 4.82 11.65
CA LYS A 208 21.33 5.92 12.49
C LYS A 208 22.24 7.13 12.37
N ILE A 209 21.66 8.32 12.30
CA ILE A 209 22.39 9.58 12.14
C ILE A 209 22.02 10.50 13.31
N ASN A 210 23.03 10.96 14.04
CA ASN A 210 22.88 11.87 15.19
C ASN A 210 22.13 11.30 16.42
N ARG A 211 22.08 9.97 16.58
CA ARG A 211 21.47 9.36 17.78
C ARG A 211 22.21 9.84 19.04
N GLY A 212 21.47 10.34 20.02
CA GLY A 212 22.05 10.90 21.25
C GLY A 212 22.76 12.25 21.08
N ASP A 213 22.58 12.91 19.93
CA ASP A 213 23.22 14.19 19.57
C ASP A 213 24.75 14.15 19.41
N TYR A 214 25.31 12.94 19.20
CA TYR A 214 26.75 12.75 19.04
C TYR A 214 27.32 13.20 17.68
N ARG A 215 26.48 13.70 16.76
CA ARG A 215 26.88 14.06 15.38
C ARG A 215 27.59 12.93 14.61
N ALA A 216 27.32 11.69 14.98
CA ALA A 216 27.92 10.49 14.41
C ALA A 216 26.91 9.69 13.57
N VAL A 217 27.43 8.77 12.76
CA VAL A 217 26.65 7.76 12.04
C VAL A 217 26.93 6.40 12.66
N GLU A 218 25.87 5.73 13.11
CA GLU A 218 25.89 4.33 13.54
C GLU A 218 25.67 3.45 12.30
N ILE A 219 26.71 2.71 11.88
CA ILE A 219 26.69 1.86 10.67
C ILE A 219 26.54 0.39 11.11
N PRO A 220 25.50 -0.33 10.63
CA PRO A 220 25.36 -1.74 10.94
C PRO A 220 26.47 -2.56 10.28
N VAL A 221 27.03 -3.52 11.03
CA VAL A 221 28.14 -4.40 10.61
C VAL A 221 27.66 -5.84 10.68
N ALA A 222 28.02 -6.65 9.68
CA ALA A 222 27.73 -8.09 9.73
C ALA A 222 28.55 -8.77 10.83
N VAL A 223 27.90 -9.63 11.62
CA VAL A 223 28.56 -10.33 12.75
C VAL A 223 29.29 -11.61 12.34
N SER A 224 29.48 -11.83 11.04
CA SER A 224 30.14 -13.00 10.47
C SER A 224 30.78 -12.67 9.13
N ALA A 225 31.72 -13.52 8.70
CA ALA A 225 32.39 -13.37 7.42
C ALA A 225 31.39 -13.34 6.26
N LEU A 226 31.43 -12.25 5.47
CA LEU A 226 30.51 -12.05 4.35
C LEU A 226 30.95 -12.85 3.12
N PRO A 227 30.03 -13.48 2.36
CA PRO A 227 30.33 -14.00 1.02
C PRO A 227 30.45 -12.85 0.00
N ASP A 228 31.15 -13.08 -1.11
CA ASP A 228 31.41 -12.04 -2.14
C ASP A 228 30.12 -11.41 -2.70
N ALA A 229 29.05 -12.20 -2.81
CA ALA A 229 27.73 -11.73 -3.26
C ALA A 229 27.07 -10.70 -2.32
N ALA A 230 27.60 -10.48 -1.11
CA ALA A 230 27.09 -9.49 -0.17
C ALA A 230 27.32 -8.04 -0.64
N VAL A 231 28.30 -7.80 -1.52
CA VAL A 231 28.51 -6.49 -2.15
C VAL A 231 27.97 -6.52 -3.58
N ARG A 232 26.89 -5.77 -3.81
CA ARG A 232 26.17 -5.73 -5.09
C ARG A 232 26.93 -4.95 -6.17
N ASP A 233 27.20 -3.68 -5.88
CA ASP A 233 27.64 -2.71 -6.88
C ASP A 233 29.16 -2.52 -6.89
N ASN A 234 29.73 -2.21 -8.06
CA ASN A 234 31.15 -1.91 -8.18
C ASN A 234 31.48 -0.59 -7.47
N GLY A 235 32.66 -0.51 -6.85
CA GLY A 235 33.06 0.65 -6.05
C GLY A 235 32.40 0.72 -4.67
N SER A 236 31.80 -0.37 -4.19
CA SER A 236 31.09 -0.44 -2.90
C SER A 236 31.81 -1.30 -1.87
N ILE A 237 31.45 -1.10 -0.61
CA ILE A 237 32.02 -1.78 0.56
C ILE A 237 30.91 -2.33 1.46
N SER A 238 31.15 -3.49 2.06
CA SER A 238 30.37 -4.01 3.19
C SER A 238 31.28 -4.38 4.35
N LEU A 239 30.87 -4.01 5.55
CA LEU A 239 31.64 -4.19 6.77
C LEU A 239 31.22 -5.48 7.49
N TYR A 240 32.19 -6.20 8.04
CA TYR A 240 31.93 -7.42 8.80
C TYR A 240 32.96 -7.67 9.89
N LEU A 241 32.59 -8.49 10.87
CA LEU A 241 33.50 -8.93 11.94
C LEU A 241 34.11 -10.29 11.62
N GLU A 242 35.41 -10.43 11.89
CA GLU A 242 36.15 -11.68 11.83
C GLU A 242 37.04 -11.77 13.07
N GLY A 243 36.58 -12.53 14.08
CA GLY A 243 37.11 -12.42 15.43
C GLY A 243 36.87 -11.01 15.98
N ASP A 244 37.91 -10.41 16.56
CA ASP A 244 37.86 -9.05 17.11
C ASP A 244 38.22 -7.97 16.09
N SER A 245 38.46 -8.33 14.82
CA SER A 245 38.80 -7.37 13.77
C SER A 245 37.59 -6.92 12.96
N LEU A 246 37.53 -5.62 12.68
CA LEU A 246 36.64 -5.08 11.66
C LEU A 246 37.28 -5.26 10.29
N LYS A 247 36.55 -5.95 9.41
CA LYS A 247 36.95 -6.20 8.03
C LYS A 247 36.03 -5.49 7.05
N ALA A 248 36.54 -5.32 5.84
CA ALA A 248 35.81 -4.79 4.71
C ALA A 248 35.87 -5.76 3.53
N LEU A 249 34.71 -6.16 3.02
CA LEU A 249 34.57 -6.74 1.70
C LEU A 249 34.35 -5.60 0.71
N VAL A 250 35.22 -5.47 -0.29
CA VAL A 250 35.16 -4.40 -1.28
C VAL A 250 35.02 -5.02 -2.67
N LYS A 251 34.02 -4.57 -3.43
CA LYS A 251 33.92 -4.84 -4.86
C LYS A 251 34.53 -3.66 -5.60
N ARG A 252 35.67 -3.86 -6.24
CA ARG A 252 36.42 -2.80 -6.92
C ARG A 252 35.67 -2.31 -8.16
N ALA A 253 36.15 -1.20 -8.73
CA ALA A 253 35.59 -0.62 -9.95
C ALA A 253 35.58 -1.61 -11.14
N ASP A 254 36.60 -2.46 -11.23
CA ASP A 254 36.74 -3.52 -12.25
C ASP A 254 35.85 -4.75 -12.00
N GLY A 255 35.10 -4.78 -10.89
CA GLY A 255 34.23 -5.87 -10.50
C GLY A 255 34.92 -6.99 -9.70
N SER A 256 36.23 -6.91 -9.48
CA SER A 256 36.96 -7.87 -8.63
C SER A 256 36.67 -7.65 -7.14
N TYR A 257 36.75 -8.72 -6.36
CA TYR A 257 36.57 -8.69 -4.91
C TYR A 257 37.91 -8.64 -4.18
N THR A 258 37.96 -7.87 -3.09
CA THR A 258 39.10 -7.84 -2.16
C THR A 258 38.61 -7.73 -0.73
N ARG A 259 39.39 -8.26 0.22
CA ARG A 259 39.10 -8.16 1.66
C ARG A 259 40.20 -7.37 2.35
N LEU A 260 39.82 -6.39 3.16
CA LEU A 260 40.73 -5.50 3.87
C LEU A 260 40.49 -5.60 5.37
N THR A 261 41.53 -5.38 6.17
CA THR A 261 41.41 -5.16 7.62
C THR A 261 41.33 -3.66 7.88
N LEU A 262 40.35 -3.21 8.64
CA LEU A 262 40.11 -1.80 8.96
C LEU A 262 40.54 -1.44 10.39
N ALA A 263 40.22 -2.29 11.36
CA ALA A 263 40.53 -2.12 12.77
C ALA A 263 40.73 -3.48 13.45
#